data_AF-A0A2C9KJ66-F1
#
_entry.id   AF-A0A2C9KJ66-F1
#
_cell.length_a   1.000
_cell.length_b   1.000
_cell.length_c   1.000
_cell.angle_alpha   90.00
_cell.angle_beta   90.00
_cell.angle_gamma   90.00
#
_symmetry.space_group_name_H-M   'P 1'
#
loop_
_entity.id
_entity.type
_entity.pdbx_description
1 polymer ?
#
loop_
_entity_poly.entity_id
_entity_poly.type
_entity_poly.pdbx_seq_one_letter_code
_entity_poly.pdbx_strand_id
1 'polypeptide(L)'
;MAFAGDEIGQVDNWGQVETQESEDDEAHPEKWTEQCTKHPGHTSYIDVDKLSLNDLPINHRHELFLNLVKVAAFLTFKIIVNKTSLNRPEFWPDSKKPYPFQKNAIVDKLRCASGRVWGILKYVDGIKDGEKQCSSFPTCPCKKCRLSETPRTTWWKITARTAAHVIYDDSEAEHACCTMFYDRSDSEVVELDNITVPYVNVEFDTAKLTLYTCDPEIAERLTQQLKNFNDIWDKMCELNSDAVSGVDKCVFVISHPHGMTKKLVLVSG
;
A
#
# COMPACT_ATOMS: atom_id res chain seq x y z
N MET A 1 3.31 14.88 -8.19
CA MET A 1 1.86 14.80 -8.45
C MET A 1 1.11 15.38 -7.25
N ALA A 2 0.83 16.68 -7.31
CA ALA A 2 -0.25 17.26 -6.53
C ALA A 2 -1.54 16.84 -7.24
N PHE A 3 -2.52 16.31 -6.52
CA PHE A 3 -3.87 16.19 -7.06
C PHE A 3 -4.38 17.62 -7.19
N ALA A 4 -4.35 18.18 -8.39
CA ALA A 4 -5.08 19.40 -8.70
C ALA A 4 -6.56 19.01 -8.67
N GLY A 5 -7.25 19.44 -7.61
CA GLY A 5 -8.69 19.27 -7.47
C GLY A 5 -9.39 20.28 -8.38
N ASP A 6 -9.74 19.85 -9.58
CA ASP A 6 -10.79 20.51 -10.35
C ASP A 6 -12.15 20.08 -9.80
N GLU A 7 -13.05 21.04 -9.65
CA GLU A 7 -14.42 20.88 -9.15
C GLU A 7 -15.24 19.98 -10.09
N ILE A 8 -15.12 18.67 -9.91
CA ILE A 8 -16.04 17.68 -10.48
C ILE A 8 -17.18 17.53 -9.47
N GLY A 9 -18.42 17.76 -9.92
CA GLY A 9 -19.61 17.71 -9.07
C GLY A 9 -19.62 16.48 -8.14
N GLN A 10 -19.79 16.72 -6.84
CA GLN A 10 -19.77 15.70 -5.79
C GLN A 10 -20.84 14.64 -6.08
N VAL A 11 -20.41 13.52 -6.65
CA VAL A 11 -21.18 12.27 -6.60
C VAL A 11 -20.94 11.67 -5.22
N ASP A 12 -22.00 11.32 -4.51
CA ASP A 12 -22.04 10.83 -3.12
C ASP A 12 -21.40 9.43 -2.95
N ASN A 13 -20.11 9.29 -3.30
CA ASN A 13 -19.35 8.04 -3.28
C ASN A 13 -18.81 7.66 -1.89
N TRP A 14 -19.21 8.38 -0.84
CA TRP A 14 -18.80 8.09 0.54
C TRP A 14 -19.14 6.65 0.95
N GLY A 15 -18.17 5.95 1.55
CA GLY A 15 -18.39 4.62 2.13
C GLY A 15 -18.44 3.45 1.16
N GLN A 16 -18.15 3.63 -0.13
CA GLN A 16 -17.87 2.52 -1.05
C GLN A 16 -16.40 2.08 -0.93
N VAL A 17 -15.96 1.79 0.30
CA VAL A 17 -14.62 1.30 0.57
C VAL A 17 -14.65 -0.20 0.77
N GLU A 18 -13.66 -0.90 0.21
CA GLU A 18 -13.54 -2.33 0.41
C GLU A 18 -12.97 -2.64 1.80
N THR A 19 -13.85 -2.89 2.77
CA THR A 19 -13.44 -3.32 4.11
C THR A 19 -13.60 -4.83 4.26
N GLN A 20 -12.63 -5.48 4.89
CA GLN A 20 -12.74 -6.89 5.24
C GLN A 20 -12.39 -7.08 6.71
N GLU A 21 -13.24 -7.84 7.39
CA GLU A 21 -13.00 -8.36 8.74
C GLU A 21 -12.82 -9.87 8.63
N SER A 22 -11.85 -10.41 9.35
CA SER A 22 -11.75 -11.85 9.59
C SER A 22 -12.03 -12.12 11.06
N GLU A 23 -13.01 -12.99 11.34
CA GLU A 23 -13.34 -13.43 12.70
C GLU A 23 -12.52 -14.64 13.16
N ASP A 24 -11.82 -15.31 12.23
CA ASP A 24 -10.97 -16.48 12.46
C ASP A 24 -9.49 -16.18 12.21
N ASP A 25 -8.61 -16.92 12.88
CA ASP A 25 -7.16 -16.95 12.62
C ASP A 25 -6.88 -17.22 11.12
N GLU A 26 -5.80 -16.66 10.56
CA GLU A 26 -5.40 -16.68 9.13
C GLU A 26 -5.28 -18.08 8.47
N ALA A 27 -5.61 -19.16 9.16
CA ALA A 27 -5.32 -20.54 8.79
C ALA A 27 -6.03 -21.04 7.51
N HIS A 28 -7.07 -20.35 7.00
CA HIS A 28 -7.87 -20.84 5.88
C HIS A 28 -8.29 -19.76 4.86
N PRO A 29 -7.35 -19.17 4.11
CA PRO A 29 -7.63 -18.11 3.13
C PRO A 29 -8.57 -18.55 1.98
N GLU A 30 -8.62 -19.83 1.65
CA GLU A 30 -9.52 -20.35 0.61
C GLU A 30 -11.00 -20.18 0.96
N LYS A 31 -11.37 -20.33 2.24
CA LYS A 31 -12.74 -20.12 2.71
C LYS A 31 -13.22 -18.69 2.46
N TRP A 32 -12.32 -17.71 2.56
CA TRP A 32 -12.67 -16.31 2.34
C TRP A 32 -12.96 -16.00 0.88
N THR A 33 -12.29 -16.69 -0.05
CA THR A 33 -12.54 -16.54 -1.49
C THR A 33 -13.94 -17.07 -1.85
N GLU A 34 -14.32 -18.22 -1.31
CA GLU A 34 -15.64 -18.83 -1.56
C GLU A 34 -16.80 -18.02 -0.95
N GLN A 35 -16.56 -17.38 0.20
CA GLN A 35 -17.56 -16.60 0.93
C GLN A 35 -17.60 -15.12 0.50
N CYS A 36 -16.70 -14.69 -0.37
CA CYS A 36 -16.63 -13.30 -0.79
C CYS A 36 -17.84 -12.91 -1.64
N THR A 37 -18.67 -12.01 -1.10
CA THR A 37 -19.86 -11.49 -1.78
C THR A 37 -19.53 -10.32 -2.72
N LYS A 38 -18.35 -9.70 -2.60
CA LYS A 38 -17.96 -8.51 -3.37
C LYS A 38 -17.59 -8.85 -4.81
N HIS A 39 -16.81 -9.90 -4.98
CA HIS A 39 -16.40 -10.42 -6.28
C HIS A 39 -16.57 -11.94 -6.31
N PRO A 40 -17.82 -12.43 -6.42
CA PRO A 40 -18.10 -13.87 -6.39
C PRO A 40 -17.23 -14.63 -7.38
N GLY A 41 -16.48 -15.60 -6.87
CA GLY A 41 -15.61 -16.46 -7.67
C GLY A 41 -14.26 -15.88 -8.08
N HIS A 42 -13.99 -14.58 -7.86
CA HIS A 42 -12.67 -13.98 -8.08
C HIS A 42 -12.03 -14.32 -9.44
N THR A 43 -12.83 -14.50 -10.49
CA THR A 43 -12.35 -15.12 -11.74
C THR A 43 -11.46 -14.21 -12.59
N SER A 44 -11.42 -12.91 -12.29
CA SER A 44 -10.65 -11.91 -13.03
C SER A 44 -9.30 -11.57 -12.42
N TYR A 45 -8.93 -12.17 -11.27
CA TYR A 45 -7.64 -11.91 -10.65
C TYR A 45 -6.51 -12.62 -11.38
N ILE A 46 -5.48 -11.86 -11.71
CA ILE A 46 -4.24 -12.37 -12.29
C ILE A 46 -3.19 -12.42 -11.17
N ASP A 47 -2.53 -13.56 -10.99
CA ASP A 47 -1.36 -13.62 -10.11
C ASP A 47 -0.26 -12.75 -10.69
N VAL A 48 0.31 -11.85 -9.88
CA VAL A 48 1.32 -10.89 -10.36
C VAL A 48 2.55 -11.57 -10.96
N ASP A 49 2.94 -12.72 -10.43
CA ASP A 49 4.08 -13.50 -10.93
C ASP A 49 3.81 -14.19 -12.27
N LYS A 50 2.54 -14.37 -12.64
CA LYS A 50 2.10 -14.93 -13.92
C LYS A 50 1.76 -13.87 -14.96
N LEU A 51 1.77 -12.59 -14.59
CA LEU A 51 1.40 -11.49 -15.47
C LEU A 51 2.29 -11.43 -16.72
N SER A 52 1.63 -11.52 -17.87
CA SER A 52 2.22 -11.45 -19.20
C SER A 52 1.57 -10.34 -20.03
N LEU A 53 2.17 -10.04 -21.19
CA LEU A 53 1.63 -9.06 -22.14
C LEU A 53 0.23 -9.46 -22.64
N ASN A 54 -0.07 -10.75 -22.71
CA ASN A 54 -1.35 -11.24 -23.24
C ASN A 54 -2.53 -11.04 -22.28
N ASP A 55 -2.24 -10.89 -20.98
CA ASP A 55 -3.25 -10.63 -19.95
C ASP A 55 -3.73 -9.17 -19.98
N LEU A 56 -2.98 -8.28 -20.66
CA LEU A 56 -3.37 -6.89 -20.83
C LEU A 56 -4.45 -6.76 -21.92
N PRO A 57 -5.39 -5.79 -21.77
CA PRO A 57 -6.35 -5.47 -22.83
C PRO A 57 -5.64 -5.19 -24.15
N ILE A 58 -6.25 -5.56 -25.28
CA ILE A 58 -5.59 -5.56 -26.59
C ILE A 58 -4.94 -4.21 -26.95
N ASN A 59 -5.61 -3.10 -26.62
CA ASN A 59 -5.15 -1.73 -26.88
C ASN A 59 -4.05 -1.27 -25.90
N HIS A 60 -3.83 -2.03 -24.84
CA HIS A 60 -2.86 -1.75 -23.76
C HIS A 60 -1.72 -2.78 -23.71
N ARG A 61 -1.60 -3.67 -24.70
CA ARG A 61 -0.51 -4.65 -24.82
C ARG A 61 0.80 -3.98 -25.22
N HIS A 62 1.35 -3.19 -24.32
CA HIS A 62 2.61 -2.48 -24.49
C HIS A 62 3.59 -2.82 -23.37
N GLU A 63 4.85 -3.07 -23.73
CA GLU A 63 5.89 -3.47 -22.77
C GLU A 63 6.09 -2.45 -21.64
N LEU A 64 6.01 -1.15 -21.94
CA LEU A 64 6.07 -0.13 -20.90
C LEU A 64 4.91 -0.24 -19.89
N PHE A 65 3.69 -0.57 -20.35
CA PHE A 65 2.55 -0.73 -19.44
C PHE A 65 2.70 -1.99 -18.59
N LEU A 66 3.11 -3.12 -19.20
CA LEU A 66 3.42 -4.34 -18.47
C LEU A 66 4.48 -4.10 -17.39
N ASN A 67 5.57 -3.40 -17.75
CA ASN A 67 6.65 -3.08 -16.81
C ASN A 67 6.18 -2.11 -15.71
N LEU A 68 5.34 -1.12 -16.04
CA LEU A 68 4.74 -0.23 -15.06
C LEU A 68 3.94 -1.02 -14.01
N VAL A 69 3.08 -1.95 -14.45
CA VAL A 69 2.28 -2.80 -13.56
C VAL A 69 3.17 -3.68 -12.69
N LYS A 70 4.21 -4.31 -13.26
CA LYS A 70 5.16 -5.15 -12.50
C LYS A 70 5.92 -4.37 -11.44
N VAL A 71 6.41 -3.18 -11.77
CA VAL A 71 7.11 -2.32 -10.80
C VAL A 71 6.15 -1.78 -9.75
N ALA A 72 4.93 -1.38 -10.13
CA ALA A 72 3.90 -1.00 -9.17
C ALA A 72 3.62 -2.15 -8.20
N ALA A 73 3.55 -3.38 -8.70
CA ALA A 73 3.30 -4.55 -7.87
C ALA A 73 4.47 -4.85 -6.93
N PHE A 74 5.71 -4.68 -7.38
CA PHE A 74 6.88 -4.79 -6.50
C PHE A 74 6.82 -3.82 -5.32
N LEU A 75 6.36 -2.59 -5.57
CA LEU A 75 6.23 -1.54 -4.54
C LEU A 75 4.99 -1.71 -3.65
N THR A 76 4.07 -2.61 -3.99
CA THR A 76 2.89 -2.95 -3.17
C THR A 76 3.26 -3.93 -2.06
N PHE A 77 2.74 -3.67 -0.87
CA PHE A 77 2.91 -4.50 0.31
C PHE A 77 1.57 -4.88 0.93
N LYS A 78 1.58 -5.97 1.70
CA LYS A 78 0.48 -6.39 2.57
C LYS A 78 0.62 -5.68 3.91
N ILE A 79 -0.49 -5.18 4.46
CA ILE A 79 -0.55 -4.71 5.84
C ILE A 79 -1.58 -5.51 6.61
N ILE A 80 -1.20 -5.92 7.81
CA ILE A 80 -2.06 -6.59 8.77
C ILE A 80 -2.18 -5.66 9.98
N VAL A 81 -3.39 -5.45 10.48
CA VAL A 81 -3.64 -4.61 11.66
C VAL A 81 -4.54 -5.35 12.64
N ASN A 82 -4.08 -5.45 13.90
CA ASN A 82 -4.75 -6.27 14.92
C ASN A 82 -5.57 -5.46 15.91
N LYS A 83 -5.50 -4.12 15.85
CA LYS A 83 -6.15 -3.23 16.82
C LYS A 83 -6.93 -2.15 16.11
N THR A 84 -8.09 -1.80 16.64
CA THR A 84 -8.91 -0.68 16.15
C THR A 84 -8.83 0.47 17.14
N SER A 85 -8.53 1.67 16.66
CA SER A 85 -8.41 2.86 17.51
C SER A 85 -9.77 3.33 17.99
N LEU A 86 -9.82 3.73 19.27
CA LEU A 86 -10.95 4.43 19.88
C LEU A 86 -11.12 5.86 19.33
N ASN A 87 -10.11 6.39 18.62
CA ASN A 87 -10.13 7.73 18.05
C ASN A 87 -10.70 7.79 16.63
N ARG A 88 -11.11 6.65 16.05
CA ARG A 88 -11.79 6.63 14.74
C ARG A 88 -13.07 7.49 14.81
N PRO A 89 -13.39 8.25 13.76
CA PRO A 89 -14.63 9.01 13.72
C PRO A 89 -15.82 8.06 13.70
N GLU A 90 -16.98 8.50 14.20
CA GLU A 90 -18.21 7.71 14.14
C GLU A 90 -18.74 7.59 12.70
N PHE A 91 -18.59 8.65 11.91
CA PHE A 91 -19.10 8.75 10.55
C PHE A 91 -18.03 9.26 9.59
N TRP A 92 -18.21 9.00 8.29
CA TRP A 92 -17.46 9.72 7.25
C TRP A 92 -17.74 11.23 7.34
N PRO A 93 -16.76 12.10 6.98
CA PRO A 93 -16.94 13.54 6.94
C PRO A 93 -18.21 13.94 6.18
N ASP A 94 -18.96 14.89 6.73
CA ASP A 94 -20.20 15.44 6.15
C ASP A 94 -21.29 14.41 5.79
N SER A 95 -21.26 13.22 6.39
CA SER A 95 -22.28 12.19 6.16
C SER A 95 -22.76 11.53 7.45
N LYS A 96 -23.84 10.73 7.33
CA LYS A 96 -24.33 9.84 8.40
C LYS A 96 -23.90 8.38 8.18
N LYS A 97 -23.05 8.11 7.18
CA LYS A 97 -22.55 6.77 6.90
C LYS A 97 -21.49 6.41 7.96
N PRO A 98 -21.63 5.28 8.67
CA PRO A 98 -20.66 4.88 9.68
C PRO A 98 -19.24 4.74 9.11
N TYR A 99 -18.24 5.16 9.88
CA TYR A 99 -16.86 4.93 9.51
C TYR A 99 -16.48 3.46 9.74
N PRO A 100 -15.64 2.85 8.87
CA PRO A 100 -15.27 1.46 9.01
C PRO A 100 -14.66 1.12 10.37
N PHE A 101 -15.05 -0.05 10.89
CA PHE A 101 -14.57 -0.65 12.13
C PHE A 101 -14.90 0.11 13.42
N GLN A 102 -15.58 1.26 13.38
CA GLN A 102 -15.84 2.03 14.60
C GLN A 102 -16.60 1.22 15.66
N LYS A 103 -17.62 0.45 15.26
CA LYS A 103 -18.42 -0.37 16.19
C LYS A 103 -17.60 -1.49 16.84
N ASN A 104 -16.50 -1.86 16.19
CA ASN A 104 -15.58 -2.91 16.62
C ASN A 104 -14.39 -2.35 17.41
N ALA A 105 -14.36 -1.07 17.78
CA ALA A 105 -13.26 -0.53 18.58
C ALA A 105 -13.10 -1.20 19.96
N ILE A 106 -14.09 -1.99 20.39
CA ILE A 106 -14.09 -2.77 21.63
C ILE A 106 -13.46 -4.17 21.43
N VAL A 107 -13.51 -4.71 20.21
CA VAL A 107 -13.03 -6.06 19.90
C VAL A 107 -11.89 -5.97 18.91
N ASP A 108 -10.70 -6.37 19.34
CA ASP A 108 -9.55 -6.51 18.47
C ASP A 108 -9.89 -7.52 17.37
N LYS A 109 -10.13 -7.01 16.15
CA LYS A 109 -10.35 -7.80 14.95
C LYS A 109 -9.17 -7.63 14.01
N LEU A 110 -8.67 -8.75 13.54
CA LEU A 110 -7.67 -8.83 12.48
C LEU A 110 -8.26 -8.24 11.19
N ARG A 111 -7.50 -7.34 10.55
CA ARG A 111 -7.81 -6.86 9.21
C ARG A 111 -6.56 -6.83 8.34
N CYS A 112 -6.74 -7.18 7.08
CA CYS A 112 -5.70 -7.19 6.08
C CYS A 112 -6.02 -6.17 4.99
N ALA A 113 -4.98 -5.52 4.47
CA ALA A 113 -5.11 -4.63 3.33
C ALA A 113 -3.80 -4.52 2.54
N SER A 114 -3.74 -3.57 1.63
CA SER A 114 -2.57 -3.27 0.82
C SER A 114 -2.14 -1.82 0.97
N GLY A 115 -0.85 -1.58 0.79
CA GLY A 115 -0.30 -0.25 0.64
C GLY A 115 0.80 -0.23 -0.41
N ARG A 116 1.34 0.94 -0.68
CA ARG A 116 2.38 1.14 -1.68
C ARG A 116 3.50 2.04 -1.16
N VAL A 117 4.73 1.64 -1.42
CA VAL A 117 5.92 2.47 -1.18
C VAL A 117 5.95 3.64 -2.16
N TRP A 118 6.22 4.84 -1.62
CA TRP A 118 6.22 6.09 -2.37
C TRP A 118 7.56 6.85 -2.31
N GLY A 119 8.38 6.61 -1.28
CA GLY A 119 9.64 7.33 -1.11
C GLY A 119 10.57 6.63 -0.14
N ILE A 120 11.88 6.76 -0.37
CA ILE A 120 12.93 6.13 0.44
C ILE A 120 14.02 7.17 0.67
N LEU A 121 14.40 7.36 1.93
CA LEU A 121 15.43 8.31 2.33
C LEU A 121 16.48 7.59 3.18
N LYS A 122 17.75 7.72 2.79
CA LYS A 122 18.88 7.19 3.55
C LYS A 122 19.30 8.16 4.65
N TYR A 123 19.69 7.62 5.79
CA TYR A 123 20.25 8.33 6.93
C TYR A 123 21.56 7.68 7.36
N VAL A 124 22.54 8.50 7.73
CA VAL A 124 23.83 8.09 8.31
C VAL A 124 24.07 8.95 9.54
N ASP A 125 24.23 8.31 10.71
CA ASP A 125 24.39 8.98 12.02
C ASP A 125 23.27 9.99 12.30
N GLY A 126 22.05 9.65 11.87
CA GLY A 126 20.86 10.51 11.98
C GLY A 126 20.81 11.68 11.01
N ILE A 127 21.78 11.84 10.12
CA ILE A 127 21.80 12.89 9.10
C ILE A 127 21.23 12.30 7.81
N LYS A 128 20.25 12.99 7.20
CA LYS A 128 19.71 12.58 5.91
C LYS A 128 20.79 12.73 4.83
N ASP A 129 20.97 11.69 4.02
CA ASP A 129 21.98 11.68 2.96
C ASP A 129 21.83 12.90 2.03
N GLY A 130 22.91 13.67 1.86
CA GLY A 130 22.93 14.91 1.07
C GLY A 130 22.34 16.16 1.76
N GLU A 131 21.86 16.09 3.00
CA GLU A 131 21.24 17.23 3.69
C GLU A 131 21.86 17.51 5.07
N LYS A 132 21.78 18.76 5.54
CA LYS A 132 22.18 19.14 6.92
C LYS A 132 21.09 18.89 7.96
N GLN A 133 19.92 18.43 7.54
CA GLN A 133 18.80 18.23 8.44
C GLN A 133 19.00 16.94 9.27
N CYS A 134 19.05 17.10 10.58
CA CYS A 134 19.11 15.98 11.51
C CYS A 134 17.71 15.36 11.69
N SER A 135 17.67 14.03 11.63
CA SER A 135 16.59 13.22 12.16
C SER A 135 16.53 13.36 13.68
N SER A 136 15.36 13.09 14.27
CA SER A 136 15.23 12.85 15.71
C SER A 136 15.89 11.54 16.16
N PHE A 137 16.32 10.70 15.22
CA PHE A 137 16.92 9.39 15.48
C PHE A 137 18.39 9.36 15.01
N PRO A 138 19.38 9.33 15.92
CA PRO A 138 20.79 9.17 15.57
C PRO A 138 21.12 7.76 15.06
N THR A 139 20.28 6.77 15.40
CA THR A 139 20.42 5.36 15.02
C THR A 139 19.12 4.82 14.42
N CYS A 140 19.16 3.63 13.82
CA CYS A 140 18.00 3.05 13.17
C CYS A 140 16.85 2.81 14.16
N PRO A 141 15.63 3.29 13.86
CA PRO A 141 14.47 3.11 14.74
C PRO A 141 13.74 1.78 14.52
N CYS A 142 14.19 0.86 13.64
CA CYS A 142 13.54 -0.44 13.50
C CYS A 142 13.61 -1.27 14.80
N LYS A 143 12.67 -2.18 15.04
CA LYS A 143 12.60 -2.95 16.29
C LYS A 143 13.90 -3.70 16.60
N LYS A 144 14.52 -4.32 15.58
CA LYS A 144 15.80 -5.02 15.72
C LYS A 144 16.92 -4.11 16.26
N CYS A 145 17.03 -2.89 15.76
CA CYS A 145 18.04 -1.95 16.22
C CYS A 145 17.69 -1.33 17.58
N ARG A 146 16.41 -1.07 17.88
CA ARG A 146 15.98 -0.56 19.19
C ARG A 146 16.31 -1.51 20.34
N LEU A 147 16.38 -2.81 20.07
CA LEU A 147 16.70 -3.85 21.04
C LEU A 147 18.20 -4.24 21.03
N SER A 148 18.99 -3.69 20.11
CA SER A 148 20.41 -4.02 19.97
C SER A 148 21.28 -3.10 20.83
N GLU A 149 22.34 -3.64 21.45
CA GLU A 149 23.41 -2.85 22.07
C GLU A 149 24.27 -2.10 21.04
N THR A 150 24.24 -2.54 19.79
CA THR A 150 24.96 -1.97 18.66
C THR A 150 23.98 -1.57 17.54
N PRO A 151 23.12 -0.57 17.78
CA PRO A 151 22.14 -0.14 16.78
C PRO A 151 22.86 0.42 15.54
N ARG A 152 22.33 0.10 14.34
CA ARG A 152 22.91 0.58 13.09
C ARG A 152 22.77 2.09 12.97
N THR A 153 23.84 2.78 12.59
CA THR A 153 23.79 4.23 12.34
C THR A 153 23.42 4.58 10.90
N THR A 154 23.60 3.65 9.96
CA THR A 154 23.05 3.74 8.60
C THR A 154 21.70 3.04 8.55
N TRP A 155 20.68 3.74 8.04
CA TRP A 155 19.32 3.21 7.92
C TRP A 155 18.51 3.97 6.89
N TRP A 156 17.31 3.46 6.56
CA TRP A 156 16.42 4.04 5.58
C TRP A 156 15.03 4.25 6.16
N LYS A 157 14.50 5.44 5.91
CA LYS A 157 13.09 5.79 6.12
C LYS A 157 12.33 5.46 4.86
N ILE A 158 11.34 4.57 4.96
CA ILE A 158 10.43 4.23 3.88
C ILE A 158 9.13 4.98 4.13
N THR A 159 8.69 5.77 3.15
CA THR A 159 7.37 6.40 3.17
C THR A 159 6.43 5.65 2.24
N ALA A 160 5.23 5.39 2.74
CA ALA A 160 4.23 4.60 2.06
C ALA A 160 2.84 5.24 2.17
N ARG A 161 1.89 4.74 1.37
CA ARG A 161 0.48 5.10 1.43
C ARG A 161 -0.39 3.86 1.50
N THR A 162 -1.49 3.96 2.24
CA THR A 162 -2.60 3.00 2.27
C THR A 162 -3.89 3.77 2.54
N ALA A 163 -5.00 3.07 2.73
CA ALA A 163 -6.27 3.72 3.04
C ALA A 163 -6.37 4.11 4.53
N ALA A 164 -7.03 5.22 4.83
CA ALA A 164 -7.22 5.68 6.21
C ALA A 164 -8.08 4.71 7.02
N HIS A 165 -9.07 4.07 6.38
CA HIS A 165 -9.90 3.09 7.05
C HIS A 165 -9.12 1.82 7.42
N VAL A 166 -7.99 1.54 6.77
CA VAL A 166 -7.11 0.41 7.11
C VAL A 166 -6.36 0.71 8.39
N ILE A 167 -5.68 1.86 8.43
CA ILE A 167 -4.85 2.28 9.56
C ILE A 167 -5.05 3.78 9.81
N TYR A 168 -5.58 4.10 10.99
CA TYR A 168 -6.10 5.43 11.30
C TYR A 168 -5.14 6.29 12.13
N ASP A 169 -4.40 5.71 13.07
CA ASP A 169 -3.46 6.44 13.93
C ASP A 169 -2.31 5.56 14.41
N ASP A 170 -1.38 6.14 15.17
CA ASP A 170 -0.22 5.43 15.71
C ASP A 170 -0.62 4.28 16.66
N SER A 171 -1.78 4.35 17.32
CA SER A 171 -2.22 3.27 18.21
C SER A 171 -2.56 1.98 17.45
N GLU A 172 -3.08 2.12 16.22
CA GLU A 172 -3.26 0.99 15.30
C GLU A 172 -1.94 0.56 14.68
N ALA A 173 -1.07 1.52 14.34
CA ALA A 173 0.23 1.27 13.73
C ALA A 173 1.18 0.44 14.61
N GLU A 174 1.16 0.69 15.92
CA GLU A 174 1.91 -0.09 16.91
C GLU A 174 1.52 -1.59 16.90
N HIS A 175 0.32 -1.90 16.42
CA HIS A 175 -0.24 -3.26 16.36
C HIS A 175 -0.40 -3.72 14.90
N ALA A 176 0.35 -3.12 13.98
CA ALA A 176 0.36 -3.45 12.58
C ALA A 176 1.71 -4.05 12.15
N CYS A 177 1.66 -4.89 11.11
CA CYS A 177 2.85 -5.43 10.45
C CYS A 177 2.71 -5.25 8.94
N CYS A 178 3.80 -4.83 8.28
CA CYS A 178 3.85 -4.74 6.82
C CYS A 178 4.72 -5.86 6.26
N THR A 179 4.19 -6.62 5.32
CA THR A 179 4.88 -7.70 4.62
C THR A 179 5.13 -7.30 3.17
N MET A 180 6.41 -7.19 2.81
CA MET A 180 6.87 -6.93 1.45
C MET A 180 7.10 -8.25 0.69
N PHE A 181 7.03 -8.19 -0.64
CA PHE A 181 7.40 -9.28 -1.56
C PHE A 181 6.55 -10.57 -1.47
N TYR A 182 5.33 -10.48 -0.93
CA TYR A 182 4.42 -11.63 -0.82
C TYR A 182 3.64 -11.93 -2.12
N ASP A 183 4.36 -12.36 -3.14
CA ASP A 183 3.81 -12.64 -4.48
C ASP A 183 3.25 -14.06 -4.61
N ARG A 184 3.81 -15.02 -3.86
CA ARG A 184 3.41 -16.43 -3.80
C ARG A 184 3.40 -16.91 -2.35
N SER A 185 2.77 -18.06 -2.09
CA SER A 185 2.75 -18.69 -0.76
C SER A 185 4.14 -19.13 -0.27
N ASP A 186 5.07 -19.35 -1.20
CA ASP A 186 6.46 -19.73 -0.94
C ASP A 186 7.45 -18.55 -1.10
N SER A 187 6.95 -17.32 -1.24
CA SER A 187 7.80 -16.14 -1.36
C SER A 187 8.66 -15.93 -0.12
N GLU A 188 9.92 -15.56 -0.34
CA GLU A 188 10.74 -14.96 0.71
C GLU A 188 10.19 -13.56 1.02
N VAL A 189 9.55 -13.43 2.18
CA VAL A 189 8.92 -12.18 2.61
C VAL A 189 9.82 -11.37 3.53
N VAL A 190 9.65 -10.06 3.47
CA VAL A 190 10.30 -9.13 4.39
C VAL A 190 9.24 -8.48 5.26
N GLU A 191 9.38 -8.63 6.57
CA GLU A 191 8.54 -7.96 7.55
C GLU A 191 9.18 -6.64 7.98
N LEU A 192 8.40 -5.57 7.89
CA LEU A 192 8.74 -4.25 8.39
C LEU A 192 7.79 -3.90 9.53
N ASP A 193 8.39 -3.66 10.70
CA ASP A 193 7.70 -3.29 11.94
C ASP A 193 7.94 -1.81 12.31
N ASN A 194 7.39 -1.40 13.45
CA ASN A 194 7.51 -0.04 13.99
C ASN A 194 6.97 1.02 13.02
N ILE A 195 5.76 0.77 12.51
CA ILE A 195 5.04 1.66 11.60
C ILE A 195 4.59 2.90 12.38
N THR A 196 4.69 4.07 11.76
CA THR A 196 4.04 5.30 12.26
C THR A 196 3.14 5.91 11.20
N VAL A 197 2.12 6.66 11.62
CA VAL A 197 1.14 7.31 10.76
C VAL A 197 1.26 8.84 10.91
N PRO A 198 2.26 9.47 10.26
CA PRO A 198 2.46 10.92 10.36
C PRO A 198 1.33 11.77 9.77
N TYR A 199 0.41 11.18 8.99
CA TYR A 199 -0.70 11.90 8.37
C TYR A 199 -1.83 10.96 8.00
N VAL A 200 -3.06 11.34 8.33
CA VAL A 200 -4.30 10.72 7.88
C VAL A 200 -5.24 11.77 7.33
N ASN A 201 -5.89 11.42 6.23
CA ASN A 201 -6.97 12.18 5.64
C ASN A 201 -8.18 11.26 5.48
N VAL A 202 -9.20 11.46 6.32
CA VAL A 202 -10.43 10.67 6.32
C VAL A 202 -11.28 10.97 5.08
N GLU A 203 -11.29 12.22 4.62
CA GLU A 203 -12.06 12.66 3.46
C GLU A 203 -11.61 11.95 2.17
N PHE A 204 -10.30 11.82 1.96
CA PHE A 204 -9.76 11.08 0.81
C PHE A 204 -9.38 9.64 1.13
N ASP A 205 -9.82 9.15 2.29
CA ASP A 205 -9.53 7.81 2.79
C ASP A 205 -8.06 7.41 2.61
N THR A 206 -7.13 8.30 2.96
CA THR A 206 -5.70 8.12 2.71
C THR A 206 -4.90 8.26 4.00
N ALA A 207 -4.03 7.28 4.26
CA ALA A 207 -3.03 7.34 5.32
C ALA A 207 -1.61 7.31 4.73
N LYS A 208 -0.74 8.17 5.28
CA LYS A 208 0.69 8.14 5.01
C LYS A 208 1.36 7.36 6.13
N LEU A 209 2.18 6.37 5.77
CA LEU A 209 2.94 5.56 6.70
C LEU A 209 4.43 5.90 6.63
N THR A 210 5.11 5.73 7.76
CA THR A 210 6.56 5.64 7.82
C THR A 210 6.96 4.26 8.34
N LEU A 211 7.86 3.59 7.62
CA LEU A 211 8.50 2.35 8.02
C LEU A 211 10.02 2.54 8.01
N TYR A 212 10.73 1.58 8.59
CA TYR A 212 12.18 1.69 8.74
C TYR A 212 12.87 0.36 8.45
N THR A 213 14.03 0.43 7.80
CA THR A 213 14.94 -0.71 7.66
C THR A 213 16.39 -0.26 7.86
N CYS A 214 17.21 -1.15 8.40
CA CYS A 214 18.67 -1.02 8.41
C CYS A 214 19.34 -2.01 7.46
N ASP A 215 18.55 -2.71 6.65
CA ASP A 215 19.04 -3.65 5.65
C ASP A 215 19.29 -2.91 4.32
N PRO A 216 20.56 -2.82 3.86
CA PRO A 216 20.89 -2.13 2.62
C PRO A 216 20.30 -2.81 1.40
N GLU A 217 20.18 -4.14 1.37
CA GLU A 217 19.71 -4.86 0.19
C GLU A 217 18.23 -4.55 -0.07
N ILE A 218 17.42 -4.58 1.00
CA ILE A 218 15.99 -4.23 0.92
C ILE A 218 15.83 -2.77 0.46
N ALA A 219 16.61 -1.85 1.05
CA ALA A 219 16.52 -0.43 0.72
C ALA A 219 16.96 -0.11 -0.72
N GLU A 220 18.05 -0.72 -1.19
CA GLU A 220 18.55 -0.55 -2.55
C GLU A 220 17.59 -1.12 -3.58
N ARG A 221 17.05 -2.33 -3.33
CA ARG A 221 16.02 -2.95 -4.18
C ARG A 221 14.80 -2.05 -4.32
N LEU A 222 14.28 -1.52 -3.22
CA LEU A 222 13.13 -0.62 -3.24
C LEU A 222 13.46 0.71 -3.93
N THR A 223 14.65 1.26 -3.71
CA THR A 223 15.10 2.52 -4.34
C THR A 223 15.19 2.39 -5.85
N GLN A 224 15.79 1.29 -6.32
CA GLN A 224 15.89 1.00 -7.75
C GLN A 224 14.51 0.84 -8.39
N GLN A 225 13.58 0.14 -7.72
CA GLN A 225 12.24 -0.06 -8.26
C GLN A 225 11.40 1.23 -8.22
N LEU A 226 11.56 2.08 -7.21
CA LEU A 226 10.92 3.40 -7.20
C LEU A 226 11.44 4.29 -8.33
N LYS A 227 12.75 4.28 -8.60
CA LYS A 227 13.34 4.98 -9.75
C LYS A 227 12.78 4.43 -11.06
N ASN A 228 12.77 3.11 -11.24
CA ASN A 228 12.20 2.47 -12.42
C ASN A 228 10.73 2.85 -12.62
N PHE A 229 9.94 2.91 -11.54
CA PHE A 229 8.54 3.31 -11.60
C PHE A 229 8.42 4.71 -12.20
N ASN A 230 9.17 5.68 -11.66
CA ASN A 230 9.12 7.06 -12.12
C ASN A 230 9.60 7.18 -13.57
N ASP A 231 10.70 6.53 -13.93
CA ASP A 231 11.25 6.54 -15.29
C ASP A 231 10.26 5.96 -16.32
N ILE A 232 9.54 4.88 -15.96
CA ILE A 232 8.51 4.29 -16.83
C ILE A 232 7.26 5.16 -16.88
N TRP A 233 6.85 5.72 -15.74
CA TRP A 233 5.69 6.59 -15.64
C TRP A 233 5.87 7.85 -16.49
N ASP A 234 7.03 8.50 -16.42
CA ASP A 234 7.34 9.70 -17.21
C ASP A 234 7.29 9.40 -18.71
N LYS A 235 7.90 8.28 -19.15
CA LYS A 235 7.81 7.81 -20.55
C LYS A 235 6.37 7.53 -20.98
N MET A 236 5.56 6.92 -20.10
CA MET A 236 4.15 6.68 -20.38
C MET A 236 3.36 7.99 -20.49
N CYS A 237 3.66 9.00 -19.67
CA CYS A 237 3.06 10.33 -19.79
C CYS A 237 3.45 11.02 -21.11
N GLU A 238 4.72 10.92 -21.51
CA GLU A 238 5.21 11.45 -22.80
C GLU A 238 4.54 10.77 -24.00
N LEU A 239 4.35 9.45 -23.96
CA LEU A 239 3.67 8.73 -25.05
C LEU A 239 2.18 9.05 -25.16
N ASN A 240 1.53 9.39 -24.03
CA ASN A 240 0.10 9.64 -23.99
C ASN A 240 -0.27 11.13 -24.07
N SER A 241 0.69 12.06 -24.04
CA SER A 241 0.41 13.51 -24.08
C SER A 241 -0.34 13.94 -25.34
N ASP A 242 -0.17 13.19 -26.44
CA ASP A 242 -0.77 13.51 -27.74
C ASP A 242 -2.14 12.79 -27.95
N ALA A 243 -2.53 11.90 -27.04
CA ALA A 243 -3.65 10.97 -27.23
C ALA A 243 -4.88 11.25 -26.33
N VAL A 244 -4.92 12.41 -25.65
CA VAL A 244 -5.81 12.65 -24.50
C VAL A 244 -7.29 12.88 -24.83
N SER A 245 -7.73 12.88 -26.09
CA SER A 245 -9.15 12.97 -26.46
C SER A 245 -9.65 11.75 -27.22
N GLY A 246 -9.84 10.62 -26.53
CA GLY A 246 -10.63 9.48 -27.06
C GLY A 246 -10.03 8.09 -26.89
N VAL A 247 -8.93 7.92 -26.15
CA VAL A 247 -8.30 6.61 -25.92
C VAL A 247 -8.99 5.83 -24.79
N ASP A 248 -9.23 4.55 -25.07
CA ASP A 248 -9.61 3.48 -24.12
C ASP A 248 -8.80 3.61 -22.83
N LYS A 249 -9.48 3.75 -21.68
CA LYS A 249 -8.81 3.98 -20.40
C LYS A 249 -8.65 2.66 -19.68
N CYS A 250 -7.40 2.29 -19.38
CA CYS A 250 -7.12 1.14 -18.51
C CYS A 250 -6.73 1.59 -17.10
N VAL A 251 -7.48 1.11 -16.12
CA VAL A 251 -7.18 1.18 -14.69
C VAL A 251 -6.70 -0.20 -14.25
N PHE A 252 -5.69 -0.23 -13.40
CA PHE A 252 -5.25 -1.46 -12.76
C PHE A 252 -5.20 -1.31 -11.24
N VAL A 253 -5.55 -2.37 -10.54
CA VAL A 253 -5.51 -2.45 -9.07
C VAL A 253 -4.62 -3.62 -8.68
N ILE A 254 -3.66 -3.37 -7.80
CA ILE A 254 -2.79 -4.40 -7.24
C ILE A 254 -3.03 -4.45 -5.74
N SER A 255 -3.42 -5.62 -5.24
CA SER A 255 -3.75 -5.80 -3.83
C SER A 255 -3.42 -7.21 -3.35
N HIS A 256 -3.50 -7.38 -2.03
CA HIS A 256 -3.49 -8.63 -1.31
C HIS A 256 -4.94 -8.92 -0.87
N PRO A 257 -5.81 -9.40 -1.78
CA PRO A 257 -7.20 -9.65 -1.45
C PRO A 257 -7.25 -10.67 -0.31
N HIS A 258 -7.99 -10.35 0.75
CA HIS A 258 -8.07 -11.21 1.93
C HIS A 258 -6.72 -11.53 2.59
N GLY A 259 -5.72 -10.66 2.44
CA GLY A 259 -4.36 -10.89 2.98
C GLY A 259 -3.59 -12.00 2.25
N MET A 260 -4.10 -12.49 1.13
CA MET A 260 -3.50 -13.54 0.32
C MET A 260 -2.33 -13.02 -0.53
N THR A 261 -1.82 -13.90 -1.40
CA THR A 261 -0.80 -13.54 -2.39
C THR A 261 -1.27 -12.40 -3.27
N LYS A 262 -0.32 -11.59 -3.73
CA LYS A 262 -0.59 -10.39 -4.50
C LYS A 262 -1.31 -10.70 -5.82
N LYS A 263 -2.39 -9.99 -6.10
CA LYS A 263 -3.17 -10.12 -7.33
C LYS A 263 -3.27 -8.80 -8.07
N LEU A 264 -3.53 -8.89 -9.36
CA LEU A 264 -3.84 -7.80 -10.27
C LEU A 264 -5.28 -7.91 -10.76
N VAL A 265 -5.98 -6.77 -10.80
CA VAL A 265 -7.24 -6.60 -11.54
C VAL A 265 -7.04 -5.51 -12.59
N LEU A 266 -7.54 -5.76 -13.80
CA LEU A 266 -7.54 -4.81 -14.91
C LEU A 266 -8.98 -4.40 -15.22
N VAL A 267 -9.21 -3.11 -15.38
CA VAL A 267 -10.50 -2.53 -15.75
C VAL A 267 -10.27 -1.63 -16.95
N SER A 268 -10.87 -1.95 -18.09
CA SER A 268 -10.89 -1.12 -19.30
C SER A 268 -12.28 -0.51 -19.48
N GLY A 269 -12.35 0.77 -19.86
CA GLY A 269 -13.60 1.51 -20.01
C GLY A 269 -13.65 2.36 -21.27
#